data_AF-A0A1G2Y720-F1
#
_entry.id   AF-A0A1G2Y720-F1
#
_cell.length_a   1.000
_cell.length_b   1.000
_cell.length_c   1.000
_cell.angle_alpha   90.00
_cell.angle_beta   90.00
_cell.angle_gamma   90.00
#
_symmetry.space_group_name_H-M   'P 1'
#
loop_
_entity.id
_entity.type
_entity.pdbx_description
1 polymer ?
#
loop_
_entity_poly.entity_id
_entity_poly.type
_entity_poly.pdbx_seq_one_letter_code
_entity_poly.pdbx_strand_id
1 'polypeptide(L)'
;MRSSVFIALAAMLCAGPAFGSTIATFADPSTGSATPLFTVNTALGTVTGGWDDSKSGLTLIFPLTGNTYTNAFFILTNLAYSGTNSGGTTGPGAVSFYKDGEPVAAVGPLFMIEFASAQVSLSGLGGDDVFTLNDITLSGRELAGMMFEEEQFSFSFGNLKALPNKTGYTATASMTSSAIMTPEPMTIGLLAFGIGILTIAKKK
;
A
#
# COMPACT_ATOMS: atom_id res chain seq x y z
N MET A 1 -8.04 22.36 59.94
CA MET A 1 -6.59 22.30 59.64
C MET A 1 -6.38 21.19 58.62
N ARG A 2 -5.87 21.55 57.43
CA ARG A 2 -4.87 20.85 56.58
C ARG A 2 -5.12 19.34 56.32
N SER A 3 -5.25 18.82 55.11
CA SER A 3 -4.61 19.20 53.85
C SER A 3 -5.38 18.63 52.65
N SER A 4 -5.52 19.45 51.62
CA SER A 4 -5.74 19.03 50.24
C SER A 4 -4.62 18.08 49.80
N VAL A 5 -4.95 16.95 49.17
CA VAL A 5 -3.99 16.19 48.35
C VAL A 5 -4.60 16.01 46.97
N PHE A 6 -4.09 16.83 46.06
CA PHE A 6 -4.17 16.67 44.61
C PHE A 6 -3.63 15.29 44.22
N ILE A 7 -4.41 14.49 43.50
CA ILE A 7 -3.87 13.50 42.56
C ILE A 7 -4.47 13.83 41.19
N ALA A 8 -3.96 14.92 40.61
CA ALA A 8 -3.94 15.07 39.16
C ALA A 8 -2.67 14.34 38.69
N LEU A 9 -2.77 13.03 38.47
CA LEU A 9 -1.67 12.27 37.87
C LEU A 9 -1.91 12.26 36.35
N ALA A 10 -1.08 13.04 35.67
CA ALA A 10 -1.07 13.26 34.24
C ALA A 10 -1.16 11.95 33.45
N ALA A 11 -2.28 11.76 32.74
CA ALA A 11 -2.35 10.85 31.61
C ALA A 11 -1.59 11.49 30.44
N MET A 12 -0.26 11.57 30.57
CA MET A 12 0.61 11.84 29.43
C MET A 12 0.68 10.54 28.64
N LEU A 13 -0.38 10.28 27.87
CA LEU A 13 -0.40 9.29 26.80
C LEU A 13 0.73 9.67 25.86
N CYS A 14 1.87 8.99 26.02
CA CYS A 14 2.98 9.11 25.08
C CYS A 14 2.49 8.48 23.78
N ALA A 15 1.96 9.29 22.87
CA ALA A 15 1.91 8.92 21.46
C ALA A 15 3.36 8.56 21.07
N GLY A 16 3.60 7.29 20.73
CA GLY A 16 4.88 6.88 20.19
C GLY A 16 5.17 7.68 18.92
N PRO A 17 6.43 7.95 18.58
CA PRO A 17 6.75 8.60 17.32
C PRO A 17 6.22 7.76 16.15
N ALA A 18 5.45 8.40 15.28
CA ALA A 18 5.01 7.82 14.02
C ALA A 18 6.17 7.93 13.02
N PHE A 19 6.44 6.86 12.27
CA PHE A 19 7.49 6.85 11.26
C PHE A 19 6.94 6.30 9.94
N GLY A 20 7.29 6.97 8.83
CA GLY A 20 7.00 6.47 7.49
C GLY A 20 7.81 5.21 7.21
N SER A 21 7.14 4.15 6.75
CA SER A 21 7.73 2.85 6.45
C SER A 21 7.32 2.39 5.06
N THR A 22 8.25 1.76 4.34
CA THR A 22 7.93 1.04 3.10
C THR A 22 7.19 -0.24 3.46
N ILE A 23 5.98 -0.38 2.95
CA ILE A 23 5.10 -1.54 3.19
C ILE A 23 5.44 -2.66 2.23
N ALA A 24 5.45 -2.35 0.93
CA ALA A 24 5.75 -3.31 -0.12
C ALA A 24 6.46 -2.64 -1.28
N THR A 25 7.32 -3.39 -1.97
CA THR A 25 8.00 -2.94 -3.19
C THR A 25 8.30 -4.09 -4.12
N PHE A 26 8.34 -3.80 -5.43
CA PHE A 26 8.93 -4.70 -6.42
C PHE A 26 9.68 -3.89 -7.48
N ALA A 27 10.78 -4.44 -7.97
CA ALA A 27 11.49 -3.91 -9.13
C ALA A 27 10.82 -4.41 -10.42
N ASP A 28 10.97 -3.65 -11.51
CA ASP A 28 10.39 -3.98 -12.81
C ASP A 28 10.74 -5.42 -13.24
N PRO A 29 9.75 -6.34 -13.29
CA PRO A 29 9.99 -7.73 -13.68
C PRO A 29 10.11 -7.91 -15.18
N SER A 30 9.79 -6.86 -15.95
CA SER A 30 9.83 -6.90 -17.40
C SER A 30 11.26 -6.83 -17.93
N THR A 31 11.52 -7.57 -19.01
CA THR A 31 12.78 -7.47 -19.75
C THR A 31 12.77 -6.34 -20.79
N GLY A 32 11.67 -5.59 -20.91
CA GLY A 32 11.56 -4.40 -21.76
C GLY A 32 10.15 -4.13 -22.29
N SER A 33 10.04 -3.30 -23.34
CA SER A 33 8.75 -2.85 -23.89
C SER A 33 7.89 -3.95 -24.56
N ALA A 34 8.43 -5.17 -24.73
CA ALA A 34 7.71 -6.31 -25.29
C ALA A 34 6.81 -7.02 -24.25
N THR A 35 7.07 -6.81 -22.96
CA THR A 35 6.31 -7.41 -21.85
C THR A 35 5.80 -6.31 -20.90
N PRO A 36 4.90 -5.42 -21.37
CA PRO A 36 4.43 -4.32 -20.54
C PRO A 36 3.62 -4.80 -19.33
N LEU A 37 3.67 -4.01 -18.26
CA LEU A 37 2.85 -4.20 -17.05
C LEU A 37 1.58 -3.36 -17.10
N PHE A 38 1.63 -2.21 -17.76
CA PHE A 38 0.53 -1.26 -17.85
C PHE A 38 0.22 -0.89 -19.29
N THR A 39 -1.05 -0.66 -19.57
CA THR A 39 -1.52 -0.05 -20.82
C THR A 39 -2.46 1.10 -20.48
N VAL A 40 -2.10 2.30 -20.94
CA VAL A 40 -2.96 3.48 -20.89
C VAL A 40 -3.55 3.63 -22.29
N ASN A 41 -4.88 3.58 -22.41
CA ASN A 41 -5.60 3.73 -23.66
C ASN A 41 -6.53 4.94 -23.58
N THR A 42 -6.16 6.01 -24.27
CA THR A 42 -6.88 7.29 -24.24
C THR A 42 -8.09 7.31 -25.18
N ALA A 43 -8.14 6.43 -26.18
CA ALA A 43 -9.32 6.28 -27.03
C ALA A 43 -10.45 5.51 -26.34
N LEU A 44 -10.10 4.50 -25.52
CA LEU A 44 -11.06 3.74 -24.74
C LEU A 44 -11.33 4.35 -23.36
N GLY A 45 -10.52 5.30 -22.92
CA GLY A 45 -10.60 5.88 -21.59
C GLY A 45 -10.34 4.84 -20.51
N THR A 46 -9.28 4.03 -20.68
CA THR A 46 -8.94 2.97 -19.72
C THR A 46 -7.46 2.93 -19.35
N VAL A 47 -7.17 2.53 -18.12
CA VAL A 47 -5.87 2.00 -17.71
C VAL A 47 -6.04 0.55 -17.29
N THR A 48 -5.23 -0.33 -17.85
CA THR A 48 -5.16 -1.74 -17.45
C THR A 48 -3.75 -2.08 -17.03
N GLY A 49 -3.60 -3.08 -16.17
CA GLY A 49 -2.30 -3.56 -15.77
C GLY A 49 -2.35 -4.89 -15.05
N GLY A 50 -1.18 -5.47 -14.84
CA GLY A 50 -1.04 -6.75 -14.18
C GLY A 50 0.24 -7.46 -14.52
N TRP A 51 0.58 -8.42 -13.68
CA TRP A 51 1.56 -9.46 -13.95
C TRP A 51 0.86 -10.79 -13.73
N ASP A 52 0.79 -11.61 -14.78
CA ASP A 52 0.05 -12.87 -14.76
C ASP A 52 0.87 -13.97 -14.06
N ASP A 53 0.20 -14.91 -13.39
CA ASP A 53 0.83 -16.03 -12.66
C ASP A 53 1.67 -16.94 -13.58
N SER A 54 1.38 -16.98 -14.89
CA SER A 54 2.22 -17.68 -15.86
C SER A 54 3.57 -16.99 -16.15
N LYS A 55 3.78 -15.77 -15.65
CA LYS A 55 5.01 -14.99 -15.84
C LYS A 55 5.88 -14.99 -14.59
N SER A 56 7.14 -15.35 -14.75
CA SER A 56 8.15 -15.28 -13.69
C SER A 56 8.87 -13.93 -13.64
N GLY A 57 9.59 -13.68 -12.54
CA GLY A 57 10.53 -12.55 -12.44
C GLY A 57 10.11 -11.41 -11.50
N LEU A 58 8.84 -11.35 -11.08
CA LEU A 58 8.40 -10.38 -10.08
C LEU A 58 8.77 -10.87 -8.68
N THR A 59 9.63 -10.11 -8.01
CA THR A 59 9.98 -10.32 -6.61
C THR A 59 9.35 -9.24 -5.77
N LEU A 60 8.35 -9.63 -4.97
CA LEU A 60 7.64 -8.75 -4.05
C LEU A 60 8.30 -8.82 -2.67
N ILE A 61 8.71 -7.67 -2.16
CA ILE A 61 9.46 -7.54 -0.90
C ILE A 61 8.59 -6.76 0.09
N PHE A 62 8.50 -7.25 1.32
CA PHE A 62 7.86 -6.58 2.45
C PHE A 62 8.92 -6.20 3.49
N PRO A 63 9.50 -5.00 3.42
CA PRO A 63 10.55 -4.59 4.36
C PRO A 63 10.10 -4.63 5.82
N LEU A 64 8.82 -4.36 6.08
CA LEU A 64 8.24 -4.33 7.42
C LEU A 64 8.20 -5.71 8.09
N THR A 65 7.82 -6.77 7.35
CA THR A 65 7.77 -8.14 7.87
C THR A 65 9.06 -8.93 7.63
N GLY A 66 9.91 -8.46 6.71
CA GLY A 66 11.09 -9.16 6.23
C GLY A 66 10.79 -10.25 5.18
N ASN A 67 9.52 -10.42 4.79
CA ASN A 67 9.12 -11.45 3.84
C ASN A 67 9.46 -11.06 2.40
N THR A 68 9.78 -12.07 1.59
CA THR A 68 10.04 -11.91 0.15
C THR A 68 9.35 -13.04 -0.62
N TYR A 69 8.62 -12.66 -1.66
CA TYR A 69 7.86 -13.56 -2.52
C TYR A 69 8.39 -13.48 -3.95
N THR A 70 9.06 -14.55 -4.39
CA THR A 70 9.54 -14.70 -5.77
C THR A 70 8.42 -15.17 -6.69
N ASN A 71 8.44 -14.71 -7.94
CA ASN A 71 7.40 -14.96 -8.94
C ASN A 71 5.99 -14.62 -8.45
N ALA A 72 5.89 -13.62 -7.56
CA ALA A 72 4.58 -13.10 -7.19
C ALA A 72 3.90 -12.52 -8.43
N PHE A 73 2.57 -12.46 -8.40
CA PHE A 73 1.79 -11.92 -9.50
C PHE A 73 0.81 -10.89 -8.96
N PHE A 74 0.30 -10.01 -9.82
CA PHE A 74 -0.65 -9.01 -9.39
C PHE A 74 -1.70 -8.71 -10.45
N ILE A 75 -2.88 -8.35 -9.96
CA ILE A 75 -4.03 -8.00 -10.77
C ILE A 75 -4.38 -6.56 -10.45
N LEU A 76 -4.46 -5.71 -11.47
CA LEU A 76 -5.06 -4.40 -11.37
C LEU A 76 -6.48 -4.47 -11.97
N THR A 77 -7.47 -3.97 -11.22
CA THR A 77 -8.81 -3.78 -11.77
C THR A 77 -8.75 -2.84 -12.98
N ASN A 78 -9.51 -3.10 -14.05
CA ASN A 78 -9.59 -2.16 -15.16
C ASN A 78 -10.09 -0.80 -14.68
N LEU A 79 -9.28 0.24 -14.86
CA LEU A 79 -9.57 1.57 -14.38
C LEU A 79 -10.20 2.40 -15.49
N ALA A 80 -11.25 3.14 -15.18
CA ALA A 80 -11.70 4.23 -16.02
C ALA A 80 -10.64 5.34 -15.99
N TYR A 81 -10.31 5.91 -17.16
CA TYR A 81 -9.28 6.93 -17.33
C TYR A 81 -9.85 8.17 -18.00
N SER A 82 -9.59 9.32 -17.39
CA SER A 82 -9.91 10.64 -17.93
C SER A 82 -8.64 11.46 -18.07
N GLY A 83 -8.19 11.67 -19.31
CA GLY A 83 -6.95 12.40 -19.54
C GLY A 83 -6.45 12.33 -20.98
N THR A 84 -5.20 12.73 -21.14
CA THR A 84 -4.48 12.69 -22.43
C THR A 84 -3.31 11.70 -22.36
N ASN A 85 -2.52 11.58 -23.42
CA ASN A 85 -1.30 10.78 -23.37
C ASN A 85 -0.26 11.34 -22.39
N SER A 86 -0.34 12.62 -22.03
CA SER A 86 0.62 13.26 -21.12
C SER A 86 0.27 13.06 -19.64
N GLY A 87 -1.00 12.72 -19.35
CA GLY A 87 -1.47 12.47 -18.00
C GLY A 87 -2.97 12.74 -17.83
N GLY A 88 -3.47 12.37 -16.65
CA GLY A 88 -4.87 12.41 -16.28
C GLY A 88 -5.13 11.69 -14.96
N THR A 89 -6.40 11.40 -14.70
CA THR A 89 -6.84 10.71 -13.49
C THR A 89 -7.56 9.41 -13.81
N THR A 90 -7.53 8.48 -12.88
CA THR A 90 -8.37 7.29 -12.93
C THR A 90 -9.55 7.40 -11.98
N GLY A 91 -10.58 6.60 -12.24
CA GLY A 91 -11.58 6.25 -11.24
C GLY A 91 -11.03 5.30 -10.16
N PRO A 92 -11.93 4.75 -9.32
CA PRO A 92 -11.56 3.84 -8.25
C PRO A 92 -11.02 2.52 -8.79
N GLY A 93 -10.17 1.88 -8.00
CA GLY A 93 -9.57 0.61 -8.36
C GLY A 93 -8.86 -0.09 -7.22
N ALA A 94 -8.40 -1.30 -7.52
CA ALA A 94 -7.61 -2.10 -6.61
C ALA A 94 -6.44 -2.76 -7.32
N VAL A 95 -5.29 -2.83 -6.64
CA VAL A 95 -4.16 -3.69 -7.00
C VAL A 95 -4.07 -4.79 -5.95
N SER A 96 -4.12 -6.04 -6.39
CA SER A 96 -4.01 -7.21 -5.50
C SER A 96 -2.81 -8.07 -5.89
N PHE A 97 -1.94 -8.34 -4.92
CA PHE A 97 -0.75 -9.17 -5.07
C PHE A 97 -0.97 -10.56 -4.49
N TYR A 98 -0.42 -11.57 -5.15
CA TYR A 98 -0.58 -12.97 -4.81
C TYR A 98 0.75 -13.70 -4.88
N LYS A 99 0.82 -14.81 -4.16
CA LYS A 99 1.94 -15.74 -4.22
C LYS A 99 1.80 -16.63 -5.46
N ASP A 100 2.93 -16.92 -6.10
CA ASP A 100 3.05 -17.89 -7.18
C ASP A 100 2.28 -19.20 -6.89
N GLY A 101 1.41 -19.60 -7.81
CA GLY A 101 0.65 -20.84 -7.74
C GLY A 101 -0.46 -20.90 -6.67
N GLU A 102 -0.75 -19.80 -5.97
CA GLU A 102 -1.89 -19.76 -5.05
C GLU A 102 -3.21 -19.42 -5.78
N PRO A 103 -4.28 -20.20 -5.55
CA PRO A 103 -5.57 -19.91 -6.16
C PRO A 103 -6.18 -18.63 -5.59
N VAL A 104 -6.30 -17.61 -6.45
CA VAL A 104 -6.82 -16.26 -6.14
C VAL A 104 -8.10 -16.29 -5.30
N ALA A 105 -9.06 -17.14 -5.66
CA ALA A 105 -10.38 -17.18 -5.04
C ALA A 105 -10.43 -17.81 -3.63
N ALA A 106 -9.39 -18.55 -3.21
CA ALA A 106 -9.44 -19.32 -1.96
C ALA A 106 -8.64 -18.70 -0.81
N VAL A 107 -7.56 -17.97 -1.10
CA VAL A 107 -6.59 -17.57 -0.07
C VAL A 107 -6.54 -16.05 0.14
N GLY A 108 -7.06 -15.27 -0.81
CA GLY A 108 -6.99 -13.80 -0.77
C GLY A 108 -5.59 -13.24 -1.02
N PRO A 109 -5.45 -11.92 -1.18
CA PRO A 109 -4.18 -11.30 -1.54
C PRO A 109 -3.16 -11.34 -0.39
N LEU A 110 -1.88 -11.43 -0.74
CA LEU A 110 -0.77 -11.13 0.18
C LEU A 110 -0.84 -9.66 0.61
N PHE A 111 -1.09 -8.79 -0.37
CA PHE A 111 -1.16 -7.34 -0.23
C PHE A 111 -2.14 -6.77 -1.23
N MET A 112 -2.92 -5.80 -0.78
CA MET A 112 -3.94 -5.13 -1.57
C MET A 112 -3.87 -3.62 -1.33
N ILE A 113 -3.93 -2.88 -2.42
CA ILE A 113 -4.04 -1.43 -2.45
C ILE A 113 -5.40 -1.12 -3.05
N GLU A 114 -6.33 -0.60 -2.27
CA GLU A 114 -7.59 -0.06 -2.77
C GLU A 114 -7.47 1.46 -2.83
N PHE A 115 -7.97 2.08 -3.90
CA PHE A 115 -7.95 3.52 -4.04
C PHE A 115 -9.19 4.08 -4.72
N ALA A 116 -9.62 5.29 -4.35
CA ALA A 116 -10.77 5.96 -4.95
C ALA A 116 -10.43 6.67 -6.27
N SER A 117 -9.19 7.15 -6.40
CA SER A 117 -8.65 7.71 -7.64
C SER A 117 -7.12 7.61 -7.65
N ALA A 118 -6.51 7.67 -8.83
CA ALA A 118 -5.06 7.74 -8.98
C ALA A 118 -4.69 8.74 -10.06
N GLN A 119 -3.52 9.36 -9.92
CA GLN A 119 -2.92 10.20 -10.95
C GLN A 119 -2.11 9.31 -11.90
N VAL A 120 -2.22 9.61 -13.19
CA VAL A 120 -1.44 8.94 -14.25
C VAL A 120 -0.65 10.01 -14.99
N SER A 121 0.62 9.73 -15.21
CA SER A 121 1.53 10.54 -16.02
C SER A 121 2.43 9.62 -16.84
N LEU A 122 3.22 10.20 -17.73
CA LEU A 122 4.28 9.45 -18.43
C LEU A 122 5.32 8.83 -17.48
N SER A 123 5.41 9.35 -16.26
CA SER A 123 6.37 8.90 -15.25
C SER A 123 5.81 7.79 -14.35
N GLY A 124 4.50 7.55 -14.36
CA GLY A 124 3.91 6.61 -13.42
C GLY A 124 2.42 6.71 -13.19
N LEU A 125 1.94 5.80 -12.34
CA LEU A 125 0.60 5.80 -11.77
C LEU A 125 0.74 5.78 -10.24
N GLY A 126 0.03 6.65 -9.53
CA GLY A 126 0.11 6.66 -8.07
C GLY A 126 -1.05 7.41 -7.43
N GLY A 127 -1.28 7.07 -6.17
CA GLY A 127 -2.19 7.79 -5.29
C GLY A 127 -1.43 8.27 -4.07
N ASP A 128 -1.88 9.39 -3.51
CA ASP A 128 -1.40 9.94 -2.25
C ASP A 128 -2.57 10.37 -1.40
N ASP A 129 -2.70 9.81 -0.20
CA ASP A 129 -3.78 10.15 0.72
C ASP A 129 -3.61 11.50 1.43
N VAL A 130 -2.39 12.04 1.45
CA VAL A 130 -2.03 13.26 2.20
C VAL A 130 -2.79 14.50 1.71
N PHE A 131 -3.19 14.53 0.43
CA PHE A 131 -3.90 15.66 -0.17
C PHE A 131 -5.33 15.35 -0.61
N THR A 132 -5.76 14.09 -0.55
CA THR A 132 -7.11 13.66 -0.99
C THR A 132 -8.00 13.10 0.12
N LEU A 133 -7.50 12.89 1.35
CA LEU A 133 -8.24 12.46 2.55
C LEU A 133 -9.04 11.13 2.40
N ASN A 134 -8.47 10.04 2.91
CA ASN A 134 -8.99 8.67 3.00
C ASN A 134 -9.30 7.95 1.67
N ASP A 135 -8.49 8.18 0.65
CA ASP A 135 -8.69 7.61 -0.68
C ASP A 135 -7.84 6.37 -0.95
N ILE A 136 -6.99 5.93 0.00
CA ILE A 136 -6.14 4.73 -0.17
C ILE A 136 -6.25 3.84 1.06
N THR A 137 -6.44 2.54 0.84
CA THR A 137 -6.45 1.53 1.90
C THR A 137 -5.46 0.43 1.59
N LEU A 138 -4.54 0.18 2.51
CA LEU A 138 -3.59 -0.92 2.44
C LEU A 138 -4.05 -2.08 3.31
N SER A 139 -4.18 -3.27 2.72
CA SER A 139 -4.61 -4.47 3.43
C SER A 139 -3.97 -5.73 2.86
N GLY A 140 -4.28 -6.90 3.42
CA GLY A 140 -3.78 -8.19 2.95
C GLY A 140 -3.22 -9.04 4.08
N ARG A 141 -2.92 -10.30 3.75
CA ARG A 141 -2.44 -11.28 4.74
C ARG A 141 -1.11 -10.90 5.39
N GLU A 142 -0.22 -10.23 4.66
CA GLU A 142 1.06 -9.77 5.19
C GLU A 142 0.93 -8.62 6.18
N LEU A 143 -0.18 -7.90 6.15
CA LEU A 143 -0.43 -6.71 6.95
C LEU A 143 -1.47 -6.97 8.05
N ALA A 144 -1.78 -8.24 8.31
CA ALA A 144 -2.81 -8.61 9.26
C ALA A 144 -2.49 -8.09 10.67
N GLY A 145 -3.40 -7.30 11.25
CA GLY A 145 -3.24 -6.70 12.57
C GLY A 145 -2.40 -5.43 12.61
N MET A 146 -2.02 -4.87 11.46
CA MET A 146 -1.35 -3.56 11.37
C MET A 146 -2.36 -2.46 11.08
N MET A 147 -2.10 -1.27 11.60
CA MET A 147 -2.87 -0.06 11.31
C MET A 147 -1.93 0.97 10.67
N PHE A 148 -2.42 1.60 9.61
CA PHE A 148 -1.69 2.56 8.82
C PHE A 148 -2.46 3.88 8.77
N GLU A 149 -1.71 4.95 8.59
CA GLU A 149 -2.21 6.29 8.29
C GLU A 149 -1.35 6.86 7.16
N GLU A 150 -1.89 7.82 6.41
CA GLU A 150 -1.19 8.51 5.32
C GLU A 150 -0.60 7.52 4.28
N GLU A 151 -1.44 6.59 3.82
CA GLU A 151 -1.05 5.59 2.85
C GLU A 151 -0.74 6.20 1.48
N GLN A 152 0.33 5.72 0.87
CA GLN A 152 0.78 6.15 -0.45
C GLN A 152 1.24 4.95 -1.27
N PHE A 153 1.05 5.06 -2.59
CA PHE A 153 1.65 4.12 -3.52
C PHE A 153 2.03 4.79 -4.82
N SER A 154 3.09 4.28 -5.44
CA SER A 154 3.54 4.73 -6.74
C SER A 154 4.08 3.57 -7.57
N PHE A 155 3.58 3.47 -8.79
CA PHE A 155 4.17 2.73 -9.88
C PHE A 155 4.99 3.70 -10.73
N SER A 156 6.30 3.52 -10.78
CA SER A 156 7.17 4.30 -11.65
C SER A 156 7.27 3.62 -13.01
N PHE A 157 6.92 4.33 -14.08
CA PHE A 157 6.88 3.79 -15.43
C PHE A 157 8.26 3.81 -16.11
N GLY A 158 8.56 2.71 -16.78
CA GLY A 158 9.74 2.53 -17.63
C GLY A 158 9.37 1.98 -19.00
N ASN A 159 10.36 1.97 -19.91
CA ASN A 159 10.26 1.33 -21.23
C ASN A 159 8.98 1.66 -22.01
N LEU A 160 8.57 2.94 -22.01
CA LEU A 160 7.32 3.37 -22.63
C LEU A 160 7.32 3.08 -24.14
N LYS A 161 6.18 2.62 -24.63
CA LYS A 161 5.96 2.38 -26.07
C LYS A 161 4.58 2.85 -26.46
N ALA A 162 4.50 3.71 -27.47
CA ALA A 162 3.21 4.16 -27.99
C ALA A 162 2.39 3.00 -28.55
N LEU A 163 1.07 3.03 -28.33
CA LEU A 163 0.14 2.13 -29.01
C LEU A 163 0.16 2.43 -30.53
N PRO A 164 -0.15 1.45 -31.41
CA PRO A 164 -0.07 1.61 -32.86
C PRO A 164 -0.80 2.85 -33.41
N ASN A 165 -1.93 3.22 -32.81
CA ASN A 165 -2.73 4.38 -33.23
C ASN A 165 -2.38 5.68 -32.51
N LYS A 166 -1.32 5.71 -31.68
CA LYS A 166 -0.92 6.83 -30.82
C LYS A 166 -2.01 7.27 -29.81
N THR A 167 -2.99 6.41 -29.56
CA THR A 167 -4.10 6.61 -28.61
C THR A 167 -3.74 6.11 -27.21
N GLY A 168 -2.50 6.34 -26.79
CA GLY A 168 -1.97 5.88 -25.51
C GLY A 168 -0.63 5.16 -25.64
N TYR A 169 -0.24 4.45 -24.59
CA TYR A 169 1.06 3.81 -24.47
C TYR A 169 1.00 2.60 -23.55
N THR A 170 1.99 1.74 -23.68
CA THR A 170 2.30 0.67 -22.73
C THR A 170 3.55 1.04 -21.95
N ALA A 171 3.64 0.60 -20.71
CA ALA A 171 4.80 0.82 -19.85
C ALA A 171 5.13 -0.44 -19.05
N THR A 172 6.41 -0.60 -18.73
CA THR A 172 6.84 -1.46 -17.64
C THR A 172 6.86 -0.64 -16.35
N ALA A 173 6.96 -1.27 -15.18
CA ALA A 173 6.88 -0.50 -13.94
C ALA A 173 7.57 -1.18 -12.76
N SER A 174 8.09 -0.38 -11.84
CA SER A 174 8.41 -0.78 -10.47
C SER A 174 7.41 -0.15 -9.50
N MET A 175 7.16 -0.78 -8.36
CA MET A 175 6.23 -0.27 -7.35
C MET A 175 6.92 0.00 -6.02
N THR A 176 6.49 1.06 -5.36
CA THR A 176 6.73 1.28 -3.92
C THR A 176 5.42 1.71 -3.27
N SER A 177 5.08 1.11 -2.14
CA SER A 177 4.02 1.55 -1.26
C SER A 177 4.59 1.83 0.12
N SER A 178 4.10 2.91 0.74
CA SER A 178 4.51 3.37 2.05
C SER A 178 3.32 3.85 2.84
N ALA A 179 3.44 3.82 4.16
CA ALA A 179 2.48 4.41 5.06
C ALA A 179 3.18 4.83 6.35
N ILE A 180 2.51 5.67 7.13
CA ILE A 180 2.86 5.91 8.51
C ILE A 180 2.23 4.81 9.35
N MET A 181 3.07 4.08 10.10
CA MET A 181 2.57 3.10 11.05
C MET A 181 2.33 3.80 12.38
N THR A 182 1.08 3.81 12.83
CA THR A 182 0.75 4.29 14.18
C THR A 182 0.90 3.16 15.19
N PRO A 183 1.78 3.31 16.20
CA PRO A 183 1.86 2.33 17.27
C PRO A 183 0.51 2.24 17.98
N GLU A 184 -0.04 1.03 18.20
CA GLU A 184 -1.29 0.87 18.94
C GLU A 184 -1.22 1.60 20.31
N PRO A 185 -1.96 2.70 20.53
CA PRO A 185 -1.72 3.56 21.69
C PRO A 185 -2.19 3.02 23.05
N MET A 186 -2.82 1.84 23.15
CA MET A 186 -3.51 1.41 24.37
C MET A 186 -3.00 0.12 25.01
N THR A 187 -2.58 -0.87 24.23
CA THR A 187 -2.38 -2.24 24.75
C THR A 187 -1.16 -2.34 25.68
N ILE A 188 -0.07 -1.66 25.33
CA ILE A 188 1.17 -1.67 26.13
C ILE A 188 1.02 -0.82 27.39
N GLY A 189 0.37 0.34 27.28
CA GLY A 189 0.11 1.22 28.42
C GLY A 189 -0.81 0.58 29.45
N LEU A 190 -1.89 -0.07 29.00
CA LEU A 190 -2.85 -0.75 29.88
C LEU A 190 -2.25 -2.00 30.54
N LEU A 191 -1.40 -2.76 29.81
CA LEU A 191 -0.70 -3.92 30.39
C LEU A 191 0.31 -3.49 31.46
N ALA A 192 1.07 -2.41 31.22
CA ALA A 192 2.01 -1.86 32.20
C ALA A 192 1.30 -1.31 33.45
N PHE A 193 0.16 -0.61 33.27
CA PHE A 193 -0.68 -0.15 34.38
C PHE A 193 -1.31 -1.31 35.15
N GLY A 194 -1.80 -2.34 34.46
CA GLY A 194 -2.41 -3.52 35.07
C GLY A 194 -1.44 -4.30 35.95
N ILE A 195 -0.21 -4.51 35.48
CA ILE A 195 0.85 -5.17 36.26
C ILE A 195 1.29 -4.32 37.46
N GLY A 196 1.37 -2.99 37.29
CA GLY A 196 1.72 -2.05 38.36
C GLY A 196 0.70 -2.01 39.50
N ILE A 197 -0.60 -2.01 39.18
CA ILE A 197 -1.67 -2.05 40.18
C ILE A 197 -1.68 -3.39 40.93
N LEU A 198 -1.45 -4.51 40.23
CA LEU A 198 -1.40 -5.85 40.85
C LEU A 198 -0.19 -6.04 41.78
N THR A 199 0.96 -5.44 41.47
CA THR A 199 2.15 -5.51 42.35
C THR A 199 2.00 -4.65 43.60
N ILE A 200 1.31 -3.51 43.51
CA ILE A 200 0.99 -2.65 44.67
C ILE A 200 -0.11 -3.31 45.53
N ALA A 201 -1.11 -3.95 44.92
CA ALA A 201 -2.17 -4.65 45.64
C ALA A 201 -1.67 -5.91 46.38
N LYS A 202 -0.63 -6.58 45.88
CA LYS A 202 0.01 -7.73 46.55
C LYS A 202 0.96 -7.37 47.70
N LYS A 203 1.31 -6.08 47.87
CA LYS A 203 2.21 -5.59 48.94
C LYS A 203 1.47 -5.03 50.16
N LYS A 204 0.14 -5.16 50.22
CA LYS A 204 -0.67 -4.97 51.43
C LYS A 204 -1.16 -6.32 51.93
#